data_AF-A0A9E5V5K6-F1
#
_entry.id   AF-A0A9E5V5K6-F1
#
_cell.length_a   1.000
_cell.length_b   1.000
_cell.length_c   1.000
_cell.angle_alpha   90.00
_cell.angle_beta   90.00
_cell.angle_gamma   90.00
#
_symmetry.space_group_name_H-M   'P 1'
#
loop_
_entity.id
_entity.type
_entity.pdbx_description
1 polymer ?
#
loop_
_entity_poly.entity_id
_entity_poly.type
_entity_poly.pdbx_seq_one_letter_code
_entity_poly.pdbx_strand_id
1 'polypeptide(L)'
;MAYKLAVLQTVRDNLHCKEMWVEGAKRYRNPDEDLPQDFEMQRDAYYQDLQQPRDVNEFIAKTQREMTQALEQFNRGLPTHRKVTITDAHNGWISLTPLEVQPEPEHLRRLKEEINRRWSILPLLDILKETDFRLRLTRHFHSSASRETLDPIELQKRLLLGLYALGTNLGIERIAYGEHGASYFDLHYVRRKFLSAARSNW
;
A
#
# COMPACT_ATOMS: atom_id res chain seq x y z
N MET A 1 -7.48 -9.16 -26.69
CA MET A 1 -7.56 -8.67 -25.30
C MET A 1 -6.29 -7.97 -24.81
N ALA A 2 -5.09 -8.29 -25.33
CA ALA A 2 -3.84 -7.64 -24.92
C ALA A 2 -3.82 -6.11 -25.17
N TYR A 3 -4.35 -5.63 -26.30
CA TYR A 3 -4.34 -4.20 -26.64
C TYR A 3 -5.10 -3.33 -25.65
N LYS A 4 -6.32 -3.72 -25.24
CA LYS A 4 -7.13 -2.96 -24.27
C LYS A 4 -6.45 -2.89 -22.89
N LEU A 5 -5.80 -3.98 -22.47
CA LEU A 5 -5.08 -4.01 -21.20
C LEU A 5 -3.81 -3.15 -21.25
N ALA A 6 -3.07 -3.19 -22.37
CA ALA A 6 -1.91 -2.34 -22.58
C ALA A 6 -2.29 -0.84 -22.57
N VAL A 7 -3.36 -0.46 -23.27
CA VAL A 7 -3.86 0.93 -23.25
C VAL A 7 -4.25 1.37 -21.84
N LEU A 8 -4.96 0.52 -21.07
CA LEU A 8 -5.33 0.85 -19.69
C LEU A 8 -4.12 0.96 -18.75
N GLN A 9 -3.08 0.15 -18.97
CA GLN A 9 -1.82 0.26 -18.22
C GLN A 9 -1.12 1.57 -18.53
N THR A 10 -0.99 1.93 -19.82
CA THR A 10 -0.39 3.21 -20.23
C THR A 10 -1.18 4.40 -19.69
N VAL A 11 -2.51 4.38 -19.76
CA VAL A 11 -3.36 5.44 -19.19
C VAL A 11 -3.18 5.54 -17.68
N ARG A 12 -3.17 4.41 -16.96
CA ARG A 12 -2.92 4.39 -15.51
C ARG A 12 -1.57 5.01 -15.19
N ASP A 13 -0.52 4.58 -15.87
CA ASP A 13 0.85 5.01 -15.55
C ASP A 13 1.02 6.51 -15.87
N ASN A 14 0.47 6.99 -16.98
CA ASN A 14 0.50 8.41 -17.35
C ASN A 14 -0.37 9.28 -16.42
N LEU A 15 -1.52 8.78 -15.92
CA LEU A 15 -2.30 9.47 -14.89
C LEU A 15 -1.55 9.54 -13.55
N HIS A 16 -0.77 8.51 -13.22
CA HIS A 16 0.04 8.48 -12.00
C HIS A 16 1.21 9.46 -12.06
N CYS A 17 1.86 9.59 -13.22
CA CYS A 17 2.94 10.55 -13.47
C CYS A 17 2.42 11.96 -13.79
N LYS A 18 1.10 12.17 -13.83
CA LYS A 18 0.43 13.42 -14.22
C LYS A 18 0.80 13.93 -15.63
N GLU A 19 1.21 13.04 -16.54
CA GLU A 19 1.37 13.37 -17.98
C GLU A 19 0.02 13.50 -18.67
N MET A 20 -1.02 12.88 -18.11
CA MET A 20 -2.41 13.10 -18.47
C MET A 20 -3.22 13.37 -17.20
N TRP A 21 -4.33 14.08 -17.38
CA TRP A 21 -5.26 14.41 -16.31
C TRP A 21 -6.70 14.24 -16.78
N VAL A 22 -7.61 14.13 -15.81
CA VAL A 22 -9.04 14.05 -16.04
C VAL A 22 -9.68 15.30 -15.44
N GLU A 23 -10.35 16.08 -16.28
CA GLU A 23 -11.11 17.25 -15.84
C GLU A 23 -12.15 16.85 -14.79
N GLY A 24 -12.20 17.60 -13.67
CA GLY A 24 -13.08 17.34 -12.53
C GLY A 24 -12.60 16.24 -11.56
N ALA A 25 -11.52 15.51 -11.85
CA ALA A 25 -10.99 14.49 -10.95
C ALA A 25 -10.03 15.10 -9.92
N LYS A 26 -10.33 15.02 -8.61
CA LYS A 26 -9.47 15.62 -7.56
C LYS A 26 -8.05 15.04 -7.52
N ARG A 27 -7.90 13.71 -7.62
CA ARG A 27 -6.60 13.01 -7.50
C ARG A 27 -5.77 13.08 -8.78
N TYR A 28 -6.43 13.13 -9.94
CA TYR A 28 -5.81 13.10 -11.27
C TYR A 28 -6.11 14.39 -12.04
N ARG A 29 -6.17 15.53 -11.33
CA ARG A 29 -6.39 16.85 -11.92
C ARG A 29 -5.14 17.34 -12.65
N ASN A 30 -5.31 18.39 -13.44
CA ASN A 30 -4.22 19.06 -14.13
C ASN A 30 -3.14 19.49 -13.11
N PRO A 31 -1.87 19.03 -13.25
CA PRO A 31 -0.77 19.47 -12.38
C PRO A 31 -0.53 20.99 -12.43
N ASP A 32 -0.86 21.65 -13.55
CA ASP A 32 -0.63 23.10 -13.67
C ASP A 32 -1.52 23.89 -12.71
N GLU A 33 -2.68 23.36 -12.33
CA GLU A 33 -3.58 23.95 -11.33
C GLU A 33 -3.08 23.79 -9.89
N ASP A 34 -2.03 22.97 -9.66
CA ASP A 34 -1.42 22.84 -8.34
C ASP A 34 -0.49 24.02 -7.99
N LEU A 35 -0.09 24.82 -8.98
CA LEU A 35 0.80 25.96 -8.82
C LEU A 35 0.07 27.31 -8.97
N PRO A 36 0.45 28.35 -8.21
CA PRO A 36 -0.07 29.69 -8.39
C PRO A 36 0.24 30.22 -9.79
N GLN A 37 -0.78 30.63 -10.53
CA GLN A 37 -0.64 31.14 -11.91
C GLN A 37 -0.02 32.55 -11.97
N ASP A 38 -0.05 33.26 -10.85
CA ASP A 38 0.50 34.60 -10.64
C ASP A 38 1.91 34.59 -10.03
N PHE A 39 2.58 33.41 -9.97
CA PHE A 39 3.90 33.27 -9.36
C PHE A 39 4.92 34.30 -9.84
N GLU A 40 5.02 34.53 -11.16
CA GLU A 40 5.97 35.51 -11.69
C GLU A 40 5.63 36.95 -11.28
N MET A 41 4.33 37.26 -11.09
CA MET A 41 3.87 38.60 -10.70
C MET A 41 4.01 38.83 -9.18
N GLN A 42 3.75 37.82 -8.38
CA GLN A 42 3.76 37.85 -6.91
C GLN A 42 5.03 37.24 -6.31
N ARG A 43 6.06 37.03 -7.13
CA ARG A 43 7.27 36.31 -6.75
C ARG A 43 7.84 36.82 -5.43
N ASP A 44 8.04 38.12 -5.30
CA ASP A 44 8.63 38.71 -4.09
C ASP A 44 7.78 38.48 -2.84
N ALA A 45 6.44 38.57 -2.96
CA ALA A 45 5.52 38.28 -1.86
C ALA A 45 5.61 36.81 -1.42
N TYR A 46 5.66 35.86 -2.38
CA TYR A 46 5.78 34.44 -2.06
C TYR A 46 7.11 34.08 -1.39
N TYR A 47 8.22 34.64 -1.86
CA TYR A 47 9.52 34.42 -1.21
C TYR A 47 9.53 35.00 0.21
N GLN A 48 8.88 36.14 0.43
CA GLN A 48 8.73 36.74 1.75
C GLN A 48 7.87 35.90 2.69
N ASP A 49 6.72 35.41 2.22
CA ASP A 49 5.81 34.55 3.00
C ASP A 49 6.46 33.22 3.38
N LEU A 50 7.22 32.62 2.46
CA LEU A 50 7.97 31.39 2.69
C LEU A 50 9.26 31.61 3.50
N GLN A 51 9.62 32.87 3.77
CA GLN A 51 10.87 33.27 4.42
C GLN A 51 12.11 32.67 3.72
N GLN A 52 12.09 32.64 2.39
CA GLN A 52 13.17 32.11 1.56
C GLN A 52 13.89 33.24 0.80
N PRO A 53 15.20 33.11 0.57
CA PRO A 53 15.93 34.08 -0.22
C PRO A 53 15.56 33.94 -1.71
N ARG A 54 15.56 35.07 -2.42
CA ARG A 54 15.34 35.10 -3.88
C ARG A 54 16.53 34.54 -4.65
N ASP A 55 17.73 34.67 -4.08
CA ASP A 55 18.96 34.15 -4.66
C ASP A 55 19.07 32.63 -4.42
N VAL A 56 19.22 31.89 -5.51
CA VAL A 56 19.28 30.42 -5.48
C VAL A 56 20.56 29.94 -4.78
N ASN A 57 21.69 30.65 -4.93
CA ASN A 57 22.94 30.27 -4.30
C ASN A 57 22.88 30.50 -2.78
N GLU A 58 22.21 31.57 -2.34
CA GLU A 58 21.97 31.82 -0.92
C GLU A 58 21.12 30.70 -0.29
N PHE A 59 20.04 30.28 -0.97
CA PHE A 59 19.22 29.14 -0.53
C PHE A 59 20.02 27.84 -0.43
N ILE A 60 20.80 27.52 -1.46
CA ILE A 60 21.62 26.30 -1.50
C ILE A 60 22.67 26.34 -0.38
N ALA A 61 23.39 27.46 -0.24
CA ALA A 61 24.42 27.62 0.79
C ALA A 61 23.83 27.53 2.19
N LYS A 62 22.66 28.12 2.44
CA LYS A 62 21.93 27.98 3.71
C LYS A 62 21.59 26.51 3.99
N THR A 63 20.98 25.83 3.03
CA THR A 63 20.58 24.41 3.17
C THR A 63 21.79 23.50 3.41
N GLN A 64 22.89 23.70 2.69
CA GLN A 64 24.13 22.93 2.88
C GLN A 64 24.74 23.16 4.27
N ARG A 65 24.71 24.40 4.77
CA ARG A 65 25.17 24.72 6.12
C ARG A 65 24.29 24.05 7.17
N GLU A 66 22.98 24.17 7.05
CA GLU A 66 22.02 23.53 7.97
C GLU A 66 22.21 22.01 8.01
N MET A 67 22.34 21.38 6.84
CA MET A 67 22.60 19.94 6.74
C MET A 67 23.93 19.56 7.39
N THR A 68 25.01 20.27 7.08
CA THR A 68 26.33 20.01 7.67
C THR A 68 26.30 20.15 9.18
N GLN A 69 25.70 21.23 9.70
CA GLN A 69 25.57 21.46 11.14
C GLN A 69 24.73 20.37 11.82
N ALA A 70 23.61 19.97 11.23
CA ALA A 70 22.76 18.90 11.75
C ALA A 70 23.51 17.56 11.78
N LEU A 71 24.28 17.24 10.73
CA LEU A 71 25.10 16.02 10.68
C LEU A 71 26.22 16.05 11.71
N GLU A 72 26.91 17.19 11.88
CA GLU A 72 27.93 17.35 12.91
C GLU A 72 27.35 17.25 14.32
N GLN A 73 26.16 17.81 14.55
CA GLN A 73 25.46 17.70 15.82
C GLN A 73 25.02 16.25 16.08
N PHE A 74 24.48 15.58 15.08
CA PHE A 74 24.09 14.18 15.14
C PHE A 74 25.30 13.28 15.44
N ASN A 75 26.40 13.45 14.69
CA ASN A 75 27.63 12.67 14.87
C ASN A 75 28.23 12.87 16.27
N ARG A 76 28.20 14.10 16.81
CA ARG A 76 28.63 14.39 18.19
C ARG A 76 27.71 13.76 19.24
N GLY A 77 26.40 13.72 18.99
CA GLY A 77 25.42 13.16 19.91
C GLY A 77 25.37 11.62 19.89
N LEU A 78 25.76 11.02 18.77
CA LEU A 78 25.64 9.59 18.50
C LEU A 78 26.24 8.67 19.59
N PRO A 79 27.46 8.91 20.12
CA PRO A 79 28.03 8.03 21.15
C PRO A 79 27.21 7.95 22.44
N THR A 80 26.35 8.95 22.68
CA THR A 80 25.50 9.04 23.88
C THR A 80 24.02 8.82 23.58
N HIS A 81 23.66 8.58 22.32
CA HIS A 81 22.27 8.56 21.88
C HIS A 81 21.59 7.22 22.21
N ARG A 82 20.60 7.24 23.12
CA ARG A 82 19.93 6.00 23.57
C ARG A 82 19.06 5.31 22.53
N LYS A 83 18.58 6.04 21.52
CA LYS A 83 17.63 5.54 20.51
C LYS A 83 18.28 5.10 19.20
N VAL A 84 19.57 5.38 19.00
CA VAL A 84 20.28 5.13 17.74
C VAL A 84 21.66 4.59 18.07
N THR A 85 22.02 3.44 17.52
CA THR A 85 23.30 2.80 17.78
C THR A 85 23.91 2.31 16.47
N ILE A 86 25.20 2.53 16.26
CA ILE A 86 25.95 1.91 15.16
C ILE A 86 26.49 0.58 15.67
N THR A 87 26.10 -0.51 15.03
CA THR A 87 26.53 -1.87 15.42
C THR A 87 27.78 -2.30 14.68
N ASP A 88 28.59 -3.16 15.28
CA ASP A 88 29.77 -3.75 14.61
C ASP A 88 29.42 -4.74 13.48
N ALA A 89 28.14 -5.12 13.37
CA ALA A 89 27.65 -5.96 12.29
C ALA A 89 27.60 -5.21 10.95
N HIS A 90 27.91 -5.93 9.87
CA HIS A 90 27.75 -5.47 8.49
C HIS A 90 28.31 -4.07 8.21
N ASN A 91 29.52 -3.78 8.73
CA ASN A 91 30.23 -2.53 8.52
C ASN A 91 29.46 -1.29 9.03
N GLY A 92 28.84 -1.38 10.21
CA GLY A 92 28.28 -0.21 10.89
C GLY A 92 26.78 -0.01 10.66
N TRP A 93 25.96 -1.06 10.71
CA TRP A 93 24.51 -0.89 10.59
C TRP A 93 23.95 0.07 11.66
N ILE A 94 23.04 0.93 11.23
CA ILE A 94 22.30 1.83 12.12
C ILE A 94 21.11 1.05 12.69
N SER A 95 21.17 0.80 13.99
CA SER A 95 20.07 0.23 14.76
C SER A 95 19.26 1.33 15.42
N LEU A 96 17.94 1.30 15.24
CA LEU A 96 17.00 2.18 15.91
C LEU A 96 16.31 1.42 17.04
N THR A 97 16.25 2.01 18.22
CA THR A 97 15.44 1.46 19.31
C THR A 97 13.97 1.49 18.89
N PRO A 98 13.21 0.41 19.11
CA PRO A 98 11.78 0.39 18.85
C PRO A 98 11.08 1.58 19.51
N LEU A 99 10.06 2.11 18.83
CA LEU A 99 9.23 3.16 19.40
C LEU A 99 8.60 2.67 20.71
N GLU A 100 8.55 3.57 21.69
CA GLU A 100 7.79 3.33 22.91
C GLU A 100 6.31 3.16 22.56
N VAL A 101 5.64 2.26 23.28
CA VAL A 101 4.21 2.02 23.10
C VAL A 101 3.47 3.33 23.39
N GLN A 102 2.75 3.82 22.39
CA GLN A 102 1.91 5.01 22.57
C GLN A 102 0.79 4.68 23.57
N PRO A 103 0.46 5.59 24.48
CA PRO A 103 -0.68 5.40 25.36
C PRO A 103 -1.95 5.21 24.53
N GLU A 104 -2.87 4.40 25.02
CA GLU A 104 -4.13 4.20 24.32
C GLU A 104 -4.90 5.53 24.23
N PRO A 105 -5.34 5.97 23.04
CA PRO A 105 -6.11 7.20 22.90
C PRO A 105 -7.39 7.14 23.74
N GLU A 106 -7.72 8.24 24.43
CA GLU A 106 -8.82 8.32 25.39
C GLU A 106 -10.16 7.80 24.85
N HIS A 107 -10.43 8.04 23.56
CA HIS A 107 -11.70 7.69 22.94
C HIS A 107 -11.66 6.42 22.09
N LEU A 108 -10.52 5.70 22.03
CA LEU A 108 -10.38 4.52 21.18
C LEU A 108 -11.40 3.43 21.57
N ARG A 109 -11.58 3.20 22.88
CA ARG A 109 -12.57 2.24 23.38
C ARG A 109 -13.99 2.61 22.96
N ARG A 110 -14.40 3.86 23.19
CA ARG A 110 -15.73 4.36 22.82
C ARG A 110 -15.97 4.24 21.32
N LEU A 111 -14.96 4.55 20.51
CA LEU A 111 -15.05 4.41 19.06
C LEU A 111 -15.21 2.95 18.64
N LYS A 112 -14.42 2.02 19.20
CA LYS A 112 -14.55 0.58 18.94
C LYS A 112 -15.95 0.07 19.32
N GLU A 113 -16.49 0.51 20.45
CA GLU A 113 -17.85 0.16 20.90
C GLU A 113 -18.92 0.68 19.94
N GLU A 114 -18.81 1.94 19.51
CA GLU A 114 -19.74 2.53 18.53
C GLU A 114 -19.66 1.85 17.17
N ILE A 115 -18.45 1.49 16.70
CA ILE A 115 -18.26 0.72 15.47
C ILE A 115 -18.95 -0.64 15.59
N ASN A 116 -18.69 -1.37 16.67
CA ASN A 116 -19.29 -2.68 16.91
C ASN A 116 -20.82 -2.60 17.05
N ARG A 117 -21.34 -1.57 17.72
CA ARG A 117 -22.79 -1.36 17.85
C ARG A 117 -23.46 -1.13 16.50
N ARG A 118 -22.86 -0.31 15.63
CA ARG A 118 -23.47 0.10 14.36
C ARG A 118 -23.37 -0.96 13.28
N TRP A 119 -22.22 -1.63 13.16
CA TRP A 119 -21.95 -2.53 12.04
C TRP A 119 -21.90 -4.02 12.42
N SER A 120 -21.97 -4.35 13.72
CA SER A 120 -21.78 -5.71 14.24
C SER A 120 -20.44 -6.34 13.81
N ILE A 121 -20.05 -7.44 14.46
CA ILE A 121 -18.87 -8.19 14.02
C ILE A 121 -19.29 -9.04 12.83
N LEU A 122 -18.95 -8.61 11.62
CA LEU A 122 -19.14 -9.39 10.40
C LEU A 122 -17.87 -10.20 10.09
N PRO A 123 -17.97 -11.54 9.93
CA PRO A 123 -16.83 -12.34 9.51
C PRO A 123 -16.32 -11.87 8.15
N LEU A 124 -15.02 -11.60 8.04
CA LEU A 124 -14.41 -11.12 6.81
C LEU A 124 -14.64 -12.09 5.63
N LEU A 125 -14.72 -13.41 5.90
CA LEU A 125 -15.07 -14.40 4.89
C LEU A 125 -16.50 -14.21 4.35
N ASP A 126 -17.46 -13.78 5.16
CA ASP A 126 -18.82 -13.51 4.71
C ASP A 126 -18.88 -12.24 3.86
N ILE A 127 -18.11 -11.21 4.20
CA ILE A 127 -17.96 -10.03 3.34
C ILE A 127 -17.36 -10.43 1.98
N LEU A 128 -16.35 -11.30 1.99
CA LEU A 128 -15.73 -11.80 0.76
C LEU A 128 -16.72 -12.64 -0.08
N LYS A 129 -17.50 -13.51 0.56
CA LYS A 129 -18.57 -14.31 -0.08
C LYS A 129 -19.63 -13.40 -0.71
N GLU A 130 -20.11 -12.40 0.01
CA GLU A 130 -21.11 -11.45 -0.49
C GLU A 130 -20.57 -10.62 -1.65
N THR A 131 -19.30 -10.21 -1.58
CA THR A 131 -18.63 -9.49 -2.66
C THR A 131 -18.55 -10.35 -3.92
N ASP A 132 -18.17 -11.62 -3.78
CA ASP A 132 -18.18 -12.56 -4.90
C ASP A 132 -19.59 -12.85 -5.41
N PHE A 133 -20.60 -12.93 -4.55
CA PHE A 133 -21.97 -13.12 -4.97
C PHE A 133 -22.46 -11.97 -5.88
N ARG A 134 -22.16 -10.72 -5.50
CA ARG A 134 -22.55 -9.51 -6.25
C ARG A 134 -21.73 -9.29 -7.53
N LEU A 135 -20.41 -9.45 -7.43
CA LEU A 135 -19.48 -9.07 -8.51
C LEU A 135 -19.04 -10.25 -9.37
N ARG A 136 -19.27 -11.48 -8.89
CA ARG A 136 -18.80 -12.73 -9.49
C ARG A 136 -17.29 -12.70 -9.71
N LEU A 137 -16.53 -12.23 -8.73
CA LEU A 137 -15.08 -12.02 -8.85
C LEU A 137 -14.32 -13.33 -9.15
N THR A 138 -14.79 -14.45 -8.60
CA THR A 138 -14.18 -15.79 -8.76
C THR A 138 -14.16 -16.25 -10.23
N ARG A 139 -15.08 -15.78 -11.07
CA ARG A 139 -15.12 -16.12 -12.51
C ARG A 139 -13.93 -15.58 -13.31
N HIS A 140 -13.23 -14.59 -12.77
CA HIS A 140 -12.09 -13.95 -13.42
C HIS A 140 -10.76 -14.65 -13.11
N PHE A 141 -10.77 -15.66 -12.24
CA PHE A 141 -9.62 -16.51 -11.98
C PHE A 141 -9.61 -17.68 -12.96
N HIS A 142 -8.65 -17.66 -13.88
CA HIS A 142 -8.49 -18.70 -14.89
C HIS A 142 -7.34 -19.63 -14.53
N SER A 143 -7.48 -20.93 -14.82
CA SER A 143 -6.39 -21.87 -14.60
C SER A 143 -5.26 -21.62 -15.58
N SER A 144 -4.05 -21.87 -15.10
CA SER A 144 -2.86 -22.04 -15.93
C SER A 144 -2.79 -23.42 -16.62
N ALA A 145 -3.77 -24.31 -16.42
CA ALA A 145 -3.81 -25.66 -16.98
C ALA A 145 -4.68 -25.76 -18.24
N SER A 146 -4.34 -26.70 -19.14
CA SER A 146 -5.04 -26.94 -20.41
C SER A 146 -6.36 -27.72 -20.28
N ARG A 147 -6.64 -28.31 -19.10
CA ARG A 147 -7.88 -29.03 -18.81
C ARG A 147 -8.30 -28.78 -17.36
N GLU A 148 -9.58 -28.50 -17.18
CA GLU A 148 -10.22 -28.34 -15.87
C GLU A 148 -11.34 -29.37 -15.74
N THR A 149 -11.33 -30.16 -14.66
CA THR A 149 -12.37 -31.17 -14.34
C THR A 149 -13.00 -30.93 -12.98
N LEU A 150 -12.76 -29.76 -12.37
CA LEU A 150 -13.32 -29.43 -11.07
C LEU A 150 -14.75 -28.91 -11.24
N ASP A 151 -15.63 -29.30 -10.33
CA ASP A 151 -16.96 -28.72 -10.23
C ASP A 151 -16.88 -27.20 -9.99
N PRO A 152 -17.64 -26.36 -10.72
CA PRO A 152 -17.55 -24.91 -10.59
C PRO A 152 -17.88 -24.37 -9.19
N ILE A 153 -18.83 -25.00 -8.47
CA ILE A 153 -19.21 -24.56 -7.12
C ILE A 153 -18.07 -24.87 -6.15
N GLU A 154 -17.50 -26.06 -6.28
CA GLU A 154 -16.37 -26.49 -5.46
C GLU A 154 -15.11 -25.65 -5.73
N LEU A 155 -14.88 -25.25 -6.99
CA LEU A 155 -13.81 -24.32 -7.36
C LEU A 155 -14.05 -22.92 -6.75
N GLN A 156 -15.25 -22.37 -6.87
CA GLN A 156 -15.62 -21.06 -6.29
C GLN A 156 -15.33 -21.03 -4.79
N LYS A 157 -15.81 -22.04 -4.07
CA LYS A 157 -15.59 -22.20 -2.63
C LYS A 157 -14.10 -22.22 -2.26
N ARG A 158 -13.31 -23.02 -2.97
CA ARG A 158 -11.85 -23.14 -2.73
C ARG A 158 -11.10 -21.86 -3.08
N LEU A 159 -11.53 -21.12 -4.11
CA LEU A 159 -11.00 -19.80 -4.44
C LEU A 159 -11.25 -18.79 -3.32
N LEU A 160 -12.47 -18.74 -2.78
CA LEU A 160 -12.80 -17.85 -1.67
C LEU A 160 -11.97 -18.16 -0.42
N LEU A 161 -11.81 -19.44 -0.08
CA LEU A 161 -10.97 -19.88 1.04
C LEU A 161 -9.49 -19.56 0.80
N GLY A 162 -8.99 -19.74 -0.43
CA GLY A 162 -7.62 -19.41 -0.81
C GLY A 162 -7.34 -17.91 -0.75
N LEU A 163 -8.25 -17.09 -1.27
CA LEU A 163 -8.17 -15.62 -1.20
C LEU A 163 -8.22 -15.14 0.25
N TYR A 164 -9.11 -15.72 1.07
CA TYR A 164 -9.17 -15.43 2.49
C TYR A 164 -7.87 -15.78 3.21
N ALA A 165 -7.29 -16.94 2.94
CA ALA A 165 -6.01 -17.38 3.50
C ALA A 165 -4.85 -16.43 3.16
N LEU A 166 -4.81 -15.96 1.91
CA LEU A 166 -3.79 -15.03 1.42
C LEU A 166 -4.00 -13.63 1.97
N GLY A 167 -5.23 -13.12 1.93
CA GLY A 167 -5.56 -11.75 2.37
C GLY A 167 -5.42 -11.53 3.87
N THR A 168 -5.54 -12.58 4.68
CA THR A 168 -5.41 -12.51 6.15
C THR A 168 -4.05 -12.94 6.68
N ASN A 169 -3.13 -13.39 5.81
CA ASN A 169 -1.85 -14.01 6.19
C ASN A 169 -1.98 -15.20 7.16
N LEU A 170 -3.16 -15.82 7.27
CA LEU A 170 -3.36 -17.01 8.09
C LEU A 170 -2.71 -18.25 7.48
N GLY A 171 -2.55 -18.27 6.16
CA GLY A 171 -2.02 -19.41 5.41
C GLY A 171 -3.06 -20.51 5.18
N ILE A 172 -2.90 -21.23 4.07
CA ILE A 172 -3.85 -22.27 3.63
C ILE A 172 -3.94 -23.47 4.58
N GLU A 173 -2.88 -23.73 5.35
CA GLU A 173 -2.83 -24.82 6.33
C GLU A 173 -3.81 -24.57 7.48
N ARG A 174 -3.83 -23.36 8.05
CA ARG A 174 -4.78 -23.01 9.11
C ARG A 174 -6.22 -23.03 8.61
N ILE A 175 -6.46 -22.59 7.38
CA ILE A 175 -7.81 -22.63 6.79
C ILE A 175 -8.27 -24.07 6.59
N ALA A 176 -7.41 -24.98 6.11
CA ALA A 176 -7.76 -26.38 5.86
C ALA A 176 -8.29 -27.15 7.09
N TYR A 177 -7.99 -26.70 8.31
CA TYR A 177 -8.53 -27.27 9.55
C TYR A 177 -9.99 -26.86 9.83
N GLY A 178 -10.58 -25.98 9.03
CA GLY A 178 -11.96 -25.52 9.19
C GLY A 178 -13.01 -26.54 8.73
N GLU A 179 -14.22 -26.42 9.27
CA GLU A 179 -15.39 -27.26 8.92
C GLU A 179 -16.05 -26.82 7.60
N HIS A 180 -15.28 -26.76 6.52
CA HIS A 180 -15.78 -26.47 5.17
C HIS A 180 -15.54 -27.62 4.20
N GLY A 181 -14.90 -28.72 4.62
CA GLY A 181 -14.73 -29.92 3.78
C GLY A 181 -13.77 -29.76 2.59
N ALA A 182 -12.86 -28.79 2.62
CA ALA A 182 -11.79 -28.65 1.63
C ALA A 182 -10.45 -28.97 2.30
N SER A 183 -9.71 -29.94 1.76
CA SER A 183 -8.44 -30.35 2.37
C SER A 183 -7.31 -29.36 2.08
N TYR A 184 -6.20 -29.50 2.80
CA TYR A 184 -4.97 -28.75 2.51
C TYR A 184 -4.54 -28.90 1.04
N PHE A 185 -4.57 -30.13 0.50
CA PHE A 185 -4.18 -30.40 -0.88
C PHE A 185 -5.11 -29.73 -1.89
N ASP A 186 -6.42 -29.68 -1.60
CA ASP A 186 -7.40 -28.99 -2.43
C ASP A 186 -7.13 -27.48 -2.52
N LEU A 187 -6.89 -26.85 -1.37
CA LEU A 187 -6.61 -25.42 -1.28
C LEU A 187 -5.24 -25.08 -1.89
N HIS A 188 -4.24 -25.93 -1.66
CA HIS A 188 -2.91 -25.77 -2.26
C HIS A 188 -2.96 -25.90 -3.79
N TYR A 189 -3.73 -26.87 -4.31
CA TYR A 189 -3.94 -27.04 -5.75
C TYR A 189 -4.56 -25.79 -6.38
N VAL A 190 -5.67 -25.30 -5.83
CA VAL A 190 -6.37 -24.12 -6.35
C VAL A 190 -5.48 -22.88 -6.26
N ARG A 191 -4.80 -22.67 -5.13
CA ARG A 191 -3.85 -21.55 -4.97
C ARG A 191 -2.78 -21.56 -6.05
N ARG A 192 -2.16 -22.72 -6.31
CA ARG A 192 -1.09 -22.82 -7.31
C ARG A 192 -1.60 -22.58 -8.74
N LYS A 193 -2.77 -23.13 -9.07
CA LYS A 193 -3.28 -23.13 -10.44
C LYS A 193 -4.01 -21.85 -10.85
N PHE A 194 -4.69 -21.21 -9.91
CA PHE A 194 -5.58 -20.08 -10.16
C PHE A 194 -5.16 -18.77 -9.47
N LEU A 195 -4.42 -18.83 -8.35
CA LEU A 195 -4.02 -17.65 -7.57
C LEU A 195 -2.52 -17.31 -7.69
N SER A 196 -1.83 -17.87 -8.67
CA SER A 196 -0.43 -17.53 -8.95
C SER A 196 -0.35 -16.27 -9.81
N ALA A 197 0.69 -15.45 -9.58
CA ALA A 197 1.01 -14.37 -10.49
C ALA A 197 1.18 -14.94 -11.91
N ALA A 198 0.56 -14.29 -12.89
CA ALA A 198 0.77 -14.66 -14.29
C ALA A 198 2.29 -14.66 -14.53
N ARG A 199 2.83 -15.82 -14.92
CA ARG A 199 4.16 -15.89 -15.52
C ARG A 199 4.04 -15.23 -16.89
N SER A 200 4.05 -13.90 -16.90
CA SER A 200 4.32 -13.11 -18.07
C SER A 200 5.75 -13.42 -18.47
N ASN A 201 5.93 -14.36 -19.40
CA ASN A 201 7.16 -14.46 -20.16
C ASN A 201 7.16 -13.30 -21.15
N TRP A 202 7.63 -12.14 -20.69
CA TRP A 202 8.16 -11.05 -21.51
C TRP A 202 9.50 -10.65 -20.92
#